data_AF-A0ABD3YGE5-F1
#
_entry.id   AF-A0ABD3YGE5-F1
#
_cell.length_a   1.000
_cell.length_b   1.000
_cell.length_c   1.000
_cell.angle_alpha   90.00
_cell.angle_beta   90.00
_cell.angle_gamma   90.00
#
_symmetry.space_group_name_H-M   'P 1'
#
loop_
_entity.id
_entity.type
_entity.pdbx_description
1 polymer ?
#
loop_
_entity_poly.entity_id
_entity_poly.type
_entity_poly.pdbx_seq_one_letter_code
_entity_poly.pdbx_strand_id
1 'polypeptide(L)'
;MIEVLVALLLICIGVLGMVAMQGRTVQYTQDSVQRSTAAMLANEMLETMRSNRDQVYTASGNLNPNSAYFTGSDGYPEAPEEGSCQPLPANANPAEQLNCWLTRVQETLPGASGLAAEVHVCRAGSSAGTCGSAGRAIEIQVAWRVKSGECMDAADSGDDKTICRYRVRAEI
;
A
#
# COMPACT_ATOMS: atom_id res chain seq x y z
N MET A 1 -54.69 8.55 20.05
CA MET A 1 -53.85 7.38 20.41
C MET A 1 -53.21 6.72 19.19
N ILE A 2 -53.92 6.51 18.07
CA ILE A 2 -53.32 5.97 16.83
C ILE A 2 -52.25 6.88 16.21
N GLU A 3 -52.42 8.19 16.35
CA GLU A 3 -51.47 9.21 15.85
C GLU A 3 -50.07 9.06 16.44
N VAL A 4 -49.98 8.82 17.74
CA VAL A 4 -48.69 8.61 18.43
C VAL A 4 -48.05 7.28 18.00
N LEU A 5 -48.86 6.24 17.77
CA LEU A 5 -48.36 4.95 17.27
C LEU A 5 -47.78 5.05 15.86
N VAL A 6 -48.44 5.81 14.98
CA VAL A 6 -47.95 6.04 13.61
C VAL A 6 -46.69 6.92 13.62
N ALA A 7 -46.64 7.96 14.46
CA ALA A 7 -45.45 8.80 14.62
C ALA A 7 -44.23 7.98 15.09
N LEU A 8 -44.40 7.09 16.06
CA LEU A 8 -43.35 6.19 16.53
C LEU A 8 -42.87 5.24 15.41
N LEU A 9 -43.79 4.69 14.62
CA LEU A 9 -43.44 3.82 13.49
C LEU A 9 -42.59 4.55 12.44
N LEU A 10 -42.97 5.78 12.07
CA LEU A 10 -42.21 6.58 11.11
C LEU A 10 -40.81 6.94 11.62
N ILE A 11 -40.69 7.29 12.91
CA ILE A 11 -39.39 7.57 13.54
C ILE A 11 -38.51 6.33 13.52
N CYS A 12 -39.04 5.15 13.87
CA CYS A 12 -38.28 3.90 13.83
C CYS A 12 -37.74 3.60 12.42
N ILE A 13 -38.56 3.76 11.38
CA ILE A 13 -38.12 3.56 9.99
C ILE A 13 -37.05 4.59 9.60
N GLY A 14 -37.24 5.86 9.97
CA GLY A 14 -36.27 6.93 9.69
C GLY A 14 -34.90 6.68 10.36
N VAL A 15 -34.91 6.26 11.62
CA VAL A 15 -33.69 5.95 12.39
C VAL A 15 -32.98 4.73 11.80
N LEU A 16 -33.71 3.65 11.48
CA LEU A 16 -33.11 2.46 10.86
C LEU A 16 -32.50 2.78 9.49
N GLY A 17 -33.16 3.63 8.68
CA GLY A 17 -32.63 4.10 7.41
C GLY A 17 -31.33 4.89 7.57
N MET A 18 -31.26 5.79 8.56
CA MET A 18 -30.06 6.57 8.86
C MET A 18 -28.89 5.68 9.32
N VAL A 19 -29.15 4.72 10.22
CA VAL A 19 -28.12 3.80 10.73
C VAL A 19 -27.57 2.92 9.60
N ALA A 20 -28.43 2.43 8.71
CA ALA A 20 -28.01 1.64 7.56
C ALA A 20 -27.07 2.43 6.63
N MET A 21 -27.35 3.72 6.40
CA MET A 21 -26.49 4.59 5.58
C MET A 21 -25.16 4.89 6.29
N GLN A 22 -25.21 5.24 7.57
CA GLN A 22 -24.02 5.52 8.38
C GLN A 22 -23.06 4.33 8.45
N GLY A 23 -23.60 3.10 8.57
CA GLY A 23 -22.79 1.88 8.58
C GLY A 23 -21.94 1.71 7.32
N ARG A 24 -22.52 1.98 6.13
CA ARG A 24 -21.78 1.93 4.86
C ARG A 24 -20.75 3.05 4.74
N THR A 25 -21.11 4.27 5.16
CA THR A 25 -20.19 5.41 5.15
C THR A 25 -18.92 5.14 5.98
N VAL A 26 -19.06 4.50 7.15
CA VAL A 26 -17.89 4.15 7.98
C VAL A 26 -16.92 3.21 7.24
N GLN A 27 -17.44 2.22 6.52
CA GLN A 27 -16.59 1.31 5.73
C GLN A 27 -15.85 2.05 4.62
N TYR A 28 -16.54 2.93 3.88
CA TYR A 28 -15.91 3.73 2.82
C TYR A 28 -14.83 4.68 3.36
N THR A 29 -15.08 5.30 4.51
CA THR A 29 -14.08 6.18 5.15
C THR A 29 -12.85 5.39 5.57
N GLN A 30 -13.02 4.19 6.14
CA GLN A 30 -11.88 3.36 6.53
C GLN A 30 -11.05 2.92 5.33
N ASP A 31 -11.66 2.44 4.24
CA ASP A 31 -10.92 2.08 3.02
C ASP A 31 -10.18 3.30 2.43
N SER A 32 -10.82 4.46 2.40
CA SER A 32 -10.21 5.70 1.94
C SER A 32 -8.97 6.09 2.76
N VAL A 33 -9.04 5.95 4.09
CA VAL A 33 -7.89 6.20 4.97
C VAL A 33 -6.76 5.22 4.67
N GLN A 34 -7.03 3.92 4.56
CA GLN A 34 -5.98 2.93 4.28
C GLN A 34 -5.34 3.14 2.91
N ARG A 35 -6.12 3.45 1.87
CA ARG A 35 -5.60 3.81 0.55
C ARG A 35 -4.76 5.08 0.57
N SER A 36 -5.18 6.09 1.32
CA SER A 36 -4.41 7.34 1.47
C SER A 36 -3.07 7.07 2.17
N THR A 37 -3.08 6.26 3.23
CA THR A 37 -1.87 5.85 3.94
C THR A 37 -0.95 5.02 3.04
N ALA A 38 -1.49 4.08 2.28
CA ALA A 38 -0.76 3.31 1.29
C ALA A 38 -0.12 4.19 0.20
N ALA A 39 -0.86 5.19 -0.30
CA ALA A 39 -0.34 6.17 -1.25
C ALA A 39 0.79 7.02 -0.64
N MET A 40 0.67 7.42 0.62
CA MET A 40 1.71 8.16 1.33
C MET A 40 2.98 7.32 1.49
N LEU A 41 2.87 6.05 1.88
CA LEU A 41 3.99 5.12 1.98
C LEU A 41 4.66 4.86 0.63
N ALA A 42 3.88 4.72 -0.44
CA ALA A 42 4.43 4.55 -1.79
C ALA A 42 5.18 5.81 -2.27
N ASN A 43 4.63 7.00 -1.99
CA ASN A 43 5.29 8.28 -2.30
C ASN A 43 6.56 8.48 -1.46
N GLU A 44 6.57 8.08 -0.20
CA GLU A 44 7.78 8.10 0.65
C GLU A 44 8.93 7.31 0.00
N MET A 45 8.65 6.10 -0.48
CA MET A 45 9.65 5.29 -1.17
C MET A 45 10.07 5.89 -2.51
N LEU A 46 9.13 6.47 -3.27
CA LEU A 46 9.43 7.17 -4.51
C LEU A 46 10.38 8.35 -4.28
N GLU A 47 10.15 9.15 -3.24
CA GLU A 47 11.01 10.28 -2.89
C GLU A 47 12.38 9.82 -2.35
N THR A 48 12.41 8.70 -1.64
CA THR A 48 13.67 8.09 -1.18
C THR A 48 14.54 7.68 -2.36
N MET A 49 13.96 7.04 -3.38
CA MET A 49 14.63 6.71 -4.64
C MET A 49 15.04 7.96 -5.45
N ARG A 50 14.21 9.02 -5.44
CA ARG A 50 14.55 10.31 -6.06
C ARG A 50 15.71 11.02 -5.37
N SER A 51 15.83 10.90 -4.05
CA SER A 51 16.98 11.44 -3.31
C SER A 51 18.27 10.68 -3.66
N ASN A 52 18.17 9.38 -3.91
CA ASN A 52 19.31 8.47 -4.14
C ASN A 52 19.36 7.98 -5.60
N ARG A 53 19.30 8.92 -6.57
CA ARG A 53 19.18 8.60 -8.01
C ARG A 53 20.32 7.75 -8.55
N ASP A 54 21.52 7.92 -8.03
CA ASP A 54 22.74 7.19 -8.40
C ASP A 54 22.64 5.69 -8.08
N GLN A 55 21.83 5.33 -7.09
CA GLN A 55 21.57 3.94 -6.72
C GLN A 55 20.49 3.31 -7.61
N VAL A 56 19.61 4.14 -8.18
CA VAL A 56 18.46 3.71 -9.01
C VAL A 56 18.78 3.72 -10.50
N TYR A 57 19.64 4.62 -10.96
CA TYR A 57 20.06 4.74 -12.36
C TYR A 57 21.55 4.46 -12.55
N THR A 58 21.86 3.80 -13.65
CA THR A 58 23.20 3.69 -14.20
C THR A 58 23.67 5.03 -14.80
N ALA A 59 24.98 5.19 -15.01
CA ALA A 59 25.55 6.37 -15.68
C ALA A 59 24.98 6.61 -17.09
N SER A 60 24.49 5.57 -17.77
CA SER A 60 23.83 5.66 -19.07
C SER A 60 22.36 6.12 -19.00
N GLY A 61 21.85 6.46 -17.81
CA GLY A 61 20.48 6.94 -17.60
C GLY A 61 19.41 5.85 -17.70
N ASN A 62 19.79 4.57 -17.67
CA ASN A 62 18.85 3.45 -17.55
C ASN A 62 18.73 3.04 -16.08
N LEU A 63 17.59 2.46 -15.69
CA LEU A 63 17.45 1.86 -14.36
C LEU A 63 18.62 0.89 -14.10
N ASN A 64 19.08 0.81 -12.86
CA ASN A 64 20.12 -0.11 -12.40
C ASN A 64 19.45 -1.44 -12.04
N PRO A 65 19.78 -2.57 -12.69
CA PRO A 65 19.13 -3.85 -12.40
C PRO A 65 19.57 -4.40 -11.03
N ASN A 66 20.72 -3.95 -10.54
CA ASN A 66 21.29 -4.34 -9.24
C ASN A 66 21.03 -3.28 -8.17
N SER A 67 20.01 -2.43 -8.34
CA SER A 67 19.64 -1.46 -7.32
C SER A 67 19.11 -2.19 -6.09
N ALA A 68 19.66 -1.88 -4.92
CA ALA A 68 19.19 -2.46 -3.66
C ALA A 68 17.77 -1.99 -3.25
N TYR A 69 17.17 -1.04 -3.97
CA TYR A 69 15.75 -0.70 -3.83
C TYR A 69 14.82 -1.68 -4.55
N PHE A 70 15.32 -2.48 -5.50
CA PHE A 70 14.48 -3.39 -6.25
C PHE A 70 14.44 -4.76 -5.58
N THR A 71 13.25 -5.15 -5.10
CA THR A 71 12.99 -6.41 -4.39
C THR A 71 12.99 -7.63 -5.32
N GLY A 72 12.99 -7.41 -6.64
CA GLY A 72 13.24 -8.42 -7.68
C GLY A 72 12.62 -9.79 -7.44
N SER A 73 13.34 -10.84 -7.86
CA SER A 73 13.07 -12.24 -7.48
C SER A 73 13.76 -12.64 -6.17
N ASP A 74 14.69 -11.80 -5.68
CA ASP A 74 15.56 -12.09 -4.54
C ASP A 74 14.90 -11.75 -3.20
N GLY A 75 13.73 -11.11 -3.23
CA GLY A 75 12.97 -10.74 -2.04
C GLY A 75 13.48 -9.45 -1.40
N TYR A 76 13.01 -9.20 -0.18
CA TYR A 76 13.55 -8.10 0.62
C TYR A 76 14.90 -8.49 1.23
N PRO A 77 15.84 -7.54 1.36
CA PRO A 77 17.07 -7.79 2.07
C PRO A 77 16.80 -8.20 3.53
N GLU A 78 17.79 -8.78 4.20
CA GLU A 78 17.63 -9.22 5.60
C GLU A 78 17.18 -8.07 6.51
N ALA A 79 16.22 -8.36 7.39
CA ALA A 79 15.58 -7.33 8.21
C ALA A 79 16.60 -6.60 9.10
N PRO A 80 16.43 -5.29 9.34
CA PRO A 80 17.34 -4.51 10.17
C PRO A 80 17.26 -4.96 11.63
N GLU A 81 18.28 -4.66 12.44
CA GLU A 81 18.16 -4.83 13.90
C GLU A 81 17.00 -3.99 14.44
N GLU A 82 16.27 -4.52 15.45
CA GLU A 82 15.10 -3.85 15.99
C GLU A 82 15.41 -2.42 16.47
N GLY A 83 14.58 -1.46 16.08
CA GLY A 83 14.75 -0.04 16.43
C GLY A 83 15.68 0.76 15.51
N SER A 84 16.38 0.13 14.56
CA SER A 84 17.29 0.84 13.62
C SER A 84 16.57 1.70 12.58
N CYS A 85 15.25 1.57 12.45
CA CYS A 85 14.44 2.33 11.49
C CYS A 85 13.85 3.64 12.06
N GLN A 86 14.14 3.96 13.33
CA GLN A 86 13.62 5.13 14.03
C GLN A 86 14.69 5.73 14.97
N PRO A 87 15.51 6.70 14.51
CA PRO A 87 15.59 7.22 13.14
C PRO A 87 16.34 6.28 12.21
N LEU A 88 16.14 6.40 10.89
CA LEU A 88 17.06 5.78 9.93
C LEU A 88 18.48 6.32 10.18
N PRO A 89 19.51 5.46 10.14
CA PRO A 89 20.88 5.91 10.32
C PRO A 89 21.27 6.91 9.22
N ALA A 90 22.08 7.92 9.56
CA ALA A 90 22.48 8.98 8.63
C ALA A 90 23.21 8.47 7.37
N ASN A 91 23.78 7.26 7.44
CA ASN A 91 24.46 6.59 6.34
C ASN A 91 23.72 5.32 5.88
N ALA A 92 22.39 5.26 6.10
CA ALA A 92 21.58 4.11 5.75
C ALA A 92 21.81 3.75 4.28
N ASN A 93 22.24 2.51 4.02
CA ASN A 93 22.38 2.05 2.65
C ASN A 93 20.99 1.84 2.01
N PRO A 94 20.87 1.76 0.68
CA PRO A 94 19.57 1.59 0.03
C PRO A 94 18.77 0.36 0.47
N ALA A 95 19.44 -0.73 0.83
CA ALA A 95 18.79 -1.96 1.31
C ALA A 95 18.17 -1.74 2.70
N GLU A 96 18.88 -1.08 3.61
CA GLU A 96 18.37 -0.68 4.92
C GLU A 96 17.18 0.27 4.79
N GLN A 97 17.24 1.22 3.85
CA GLN A 97 16.13 2.15 3.59
C GLN A 97 14.87 1.41 3.10
N LEU A 98 15.04 0.48 2.15
CA LEU A 98 13.97 -0.37 1.65
C LEU A 98 13.34 -1.22 2.76
N ASN A 99 14.17 -1.81 3.62
CA ASN A 99 13.67 -2.63 4.72
C ASN A 99 12.97 -1.82 5.80
N CYS A 100 13.50 -0.66 6.17
CA CYS A 100 12.83 0.21 7.12
C CYS A 100 11.49 0.73 6.60
N TRP A 101 11.41 0.98 5.30
CA TRP A 101 10.14 1.25 4.65
C TRP A 101 9.18 0.05 4.73
N LEU A 102 9.65 -1.18 4.46
CA LEU A 102 8.83 -2.38 4.60
C LEU A 102 8.31 -2.54 6.04
N THR A 103 9.16 -2.37 7.06
CA THR A 103 8.74 -2.39 8.47
C THR A 103 7.65 -1.37 8.72
N ARG A 104 7.80 -0.13 8.22
CA ARG A 104 6.78 0.91 8.34
C ARG A 104 5.47 0.53 7.65
N VAL A 105 5.53 -0.07 6.47
CA VAL A 105 4.35 -0.61 5.77
C VAL A 105 3.65 -1.66 6.65
N GLN A 106 4.41 -2.59 7.24
CA GLN A 106 3.88 -3.67 8.08
C GLN A 106 3.27 -3.17 9.39
N GLU A 107 3.84 -2.12 9.99
CA GLU A 107 3.34 -1.52 11.24
C GLU A 107 2.15 -0.59 11.00
N THR A 108 2.12 0.12 9.87
CA THR A 108 1.12 1.15 9.60
C THR A 108 -0.16 0.58 9.02
N LEU A 109 -0.05 -0.43 8.14
CA LEU A 109 -1.20 -1.00 7.45
C LEU A 109 -1.75 -2.26 8.16
N PRO A 110 -3.09 -2.40 8.25
CA PRO A 110 -3.69 -3.51 8.97
C PRO A 110 -3.38 -4.85 8.30
N GLY A 111 -2.81 -5.79 9.06
CA GLY A 111 -2.52 -7.14 8.59
C GLY A 111 -1.43 -7.25 7.52
N ALA A 112 -0.61 -6.20 7.34
CA ALA A 112 0.46 -6.16 6.36
C ALA A 112 1.70 -7.00 6.73
N SER A 113 1.90 -7.34 8.01
CA SER A 113 3.03 -8.16 8.49
C SER A 113 3.15 -9.54 7.82
N GLY A 114 2.03 -10.14 7.41
CA GLY A 114 2.00 -11.42 6.68
C GLY A 114 1.95 -11.28 5.16
N LEU A 115 2.13 -10.07 4.62
CA LEU A 115 1.93 -9.74 3.21
C LEU A 115 3.23 -9.28 2.53
N ALA A 116 4.41 -9.63 3.05
CA ALA A 116 5.69 -9.21 2.46
C ALA A 116 5.84 -9.64 0.98
N ALA A 117 5.32 -10.81 0.59
CA ALA A 117 5.31 -11.27 -0.81
C ALA A 117 4.39 -10.44 -1.73
N GLU A 118 3.49 -9.66 -1.12
CA GLU A 118 2.48 -8.85 -1.80
C GLU A 118 2.87 -7.37 -1.86
N VAL A 119 4.01 -7.00 -1.26
CA VAL A 119 4.60 -5.67 -1.31
C VAL A 119 5.85 -5.77 -2.16
N HIS A 120 6.01 -4.90 -3.17
CA HIS A 120 7.22 -4.91 -4.00
C HIS A 120 7.61 -3.52 -4.47
N VAL A 121 8.91 -3.33 -4.66
CA VAL A 121 9.48 -2.19 -5.37
C VAL A 121 10.32 -2.78 -6.48
N CYS A 122 9.97 -2.53 -7.73
CA CYS A 122 10.67 -3.14 -8.85
C CYS A 122 10.52 -2.33 -10.12
N ARG A 123 11.17 -2.78 -11.19
CA ARG A 123 10.88 -2.24 -12.52
C ARG A 123 9.48 -2.66 -12.93
N ALA A 124 8.73 -1.70 -13.47
CA ALA A 124 7.39 -1.95 -13.95
C ALA A 124 7.43 -2.92 -15.14
N GLY A 125 6.69 -4.03 -15.06
CA GLY A 125 6.56 -5.01 -16.13
C GLY A 125 5.63 -4.56 -17.26
N SER A 126 5.26 -5.48 -18.13
CA SER A 126 4.32 -5.18 -19.23
C SER A 126 2.89 -4.94 -18.74
N SER A 127 2.55 -5.42 -17.54
CA SER A 127 1.23 -5.28 -16.91
C SER A 127 1.38 -4.74 -15.49
N ALA A 128 0.35 -4.08 -14.96
CA ALA A 128 0.35 -3.61 -13.58
C ALA A 128 0.38 -4.78 -12.59
N GLY A 129 1.19 -4.66 -11.54
CA GLY A 129 1.37 -5.73 -10.54
C GLY A 129 2.40 -6.79 -10.94
N THR A 130 3.17 -6.55 -12.01
CA THR A 130 4.23 -7.46 -12.44
C THR A 130 5.56 -6.74 -12.46
N CYS A 131 6.58 -7.38 -11.92
CA CYS A 131 7.95 -6.92 -12.01
C CYS A 131 8.57 -7.34 -13.34
N GLY A 132 9.11 -6.38 -14.08
CA GLY A 132 9.78 -6.59 -15.36
C GLY A 132 11.30 -6.55 -15.26
N SER A 133 11.97 -6.94 -16.33
CA SER A 133 13.41 -6.72 -16.51
C SER A 133 13.73 -5.56 -17.45
N ALA A 134 12.73 -5.12 -18.23
CA ALA A 134 12.83 -4.04 -19.22
C ALA A 134 11.86 -2.89 -18.87
N GLY A 135 12.20 -1.67 -19.31
CA GLY A 135 11.41 -0.47 -19.05
C GLY A 135 12.14 0.55 -18.16
N ARG A 136 11.61 1.77 -18.13
CA ARG A 136 12.14 2.91 -17.36
C ARG A 136 11.26 3.32 -16.18
N ALA A 137 10.05 2.76 -16.11
CA ALA A 137 9.13 2.98 -15.02
C ALA A 137 9.45 2.06 -13.83
N ILE A 138 9.29 2.60 -12.64
CA ILE A 138 9.35 1.91 -11.37
C ILE A 138 7.92 1.63 -10.94
N GLU A 139 7.67 0.43 -10.44
CA GLU A 139 6.41 0.03 -9.83
C GLU A 139 6.63 -0.19 -8.33
N ILE A 140 5.79 0.46 -7.54
CA ILE A 140 5.71 0.27 -6.09
C ILE A 140 4.32 -0.26 -5.79
N GLN A 141 4.25 -1.42 -5.14
CA GLN A 141 3.02 -2.03 -4.65
C GLN A 141 3.11 -2.19 -3.14
N VAL A 142 2.06 -1.76 -2.45
CA VAL A 142 1.82 -2.07 -1.04
C VAL A 142 0.51 -2.81 -0.90
N ALA A 143 0.41 -3.65 0.13
CA ALA A 143 -0.76 -4.49 0.36
C ALA A 143 -1.14 -4.52 1.84
N TRP A 144 -2.44 -4.65 2.11
CA TRP A 144 -3.00 -4.75 3.46
C TRP A 144 -4.22 -5.65 3.46
N ARG A 145 -4.63 -6.11 4.65
CA ARG A 145 -5.81 -6.95 4.81
C ARG A 145 -7.04 -6.12 5.15
N VAL A 146 -8.16 -6.50 4.55
CA VAL A 146 -9.52 -5.99 4.83
C VAL A 146 -10.48 -7.16 4.97
N LYS A 147 -11.72 -6.91 5.38
CA LYS A 147 -12.74 -7.96 5.33
C LYS A 147 -13.14 -8.23 3.89
N SER A 148 -13.60 -9.46 3.62
CA SER A 148 -14.08 -9.83 2.30
C SER A 148 -15.16 -8.86 1.81
N GLY A 149 -14.97 -8.31 0.61
CA GLY A 149 -15.89 -7.35 -0.02
C GLY A 149 -15.70 -5.89 0.40
N GLU A 150 -14.79 -5.58 1.33
CA GLU A 150 -14.45 -4.18 1.68
C GLU A 150 -13.37 -3.60 0.75
N CYS A 151 -12.65 -4.45 0.01
CA CYS A 151 -11.64 -3.99 -0.92
C CYS A 151 -12.25 -3.38 -2.18
N MET A 152 -12.08 -2.08 -2.37
CA MET A 152 -12.60 -1.37 -3.56
C MET A 152 -11.65 -1.39 -4.78
N ASP A 153 -10.76 -2.38 -4.88
CA ASP A 153 -9.82 -2.44 -6.02
C ASP A 153 -10.45 -3.18 -7.20
N ALA A 154 -10.93 -2.44 -8.19
CA ALA A 154 -11.50 -3.00 -9.41
C ALA A 154 -10.46 -3.77 -10.25
N ALA A 155 -9.16 -3.56 -10.00
CA ALA A 155 -8.05 -4.25 -10.65
C ALA A 155 -7.53 -5.45 -9.84
N ASP A 156 -8.17 -5.82 -8.72
CA ASP A 156 -7.78 -6.99 -7.93
C ASP A 156 -8.14 -8.30 -8.63
N SER A 157 -7.14 -8.84 -9.32
CA SER A 157 -7.16 -10.18 -9.93
C SER A 157 -6.65 -11.27 -9.00
N GLY A 158 -6.44 -10.99 -7.70
CA GLY A 158 -6.01 -11.97 -6.71
C GLY A 158 -7.12 -12.95 -6.33
N ASP A 159 -6.74 -14.19 -6.01
CA ASP A 159 -7.66 -15.23 -5.52
C ASP A 159 -8.17 -14.90 -4.10
N ASP A 160 -7.37 -14.21 -3.29
CA ASP A 160 -7.72 -13.79 -1.93
C ASP A 160 -8.33 -12.37 -1.90
N LYS A 161 -9.67 -12.33 -1.81
CA LYS A 161 -10.48 -11.09 -1.73
C LYS A 161 -10.36 -10.32 -0.42
N THR A 162 -9.52 -10.80 0.52
CA THR A 162 -9.21 -10.08 1.75
C THR A 162 -7.95 -9.22 1.64
N ILE A 163 -7.22 -9.30 0.53
CA ILE A 163 -6.00 -8.52 0.29
C ILE A 163 -6.33 -7.34 -0.61
N CYS A 164 -6.13 -6.13 -0.09
CA CYS A 164 -6.13 -4.92 -0.90
C CYS A 164 -4.73 -4.53 -1.33
N ARG A 165 -4.64 -3.92 -2.51
CA ARG A 165 -3.40 -3.44 -3.08
C ARG A 165 -3.53 -1.98 -3.47
N TYR A 166 -2.42 -1.28 -3.33
CA TYR A 166 -2.21 0.02 -3.94
C TYR A 166 -0.95 -0.06 -4.78
N ARG A 167 -1.04 0.38 -6.03
CA ARG A 167 0.05 0.36 -7.01
C ARG A 167 0.27 1.76 -7.54
N VAL A 168 1.52 2.18 -7.59
CA VAL A 168 1.94 3.38 -8.31
C VAL A 168 3.03 3.00 -9.31
N ARG A 169 2.93 3.56 -10.52
CA ARG A 169 3.92 3.40 -11.58
C ARG A 169 4.43 4.78 -11.96
N ALA A 170 5.72 5.01 -11.84
CA ALA A 170 6.31 6.33 -12.03
C ALA A 170 7.69 6.24 -12.68
N GLU A 171 8.04 7.30 -13.42
CA GLU A 171 9.41 7.56 -13.88
C GLU A 171 9.97 8.74 -13.04
N ILE A 172 11.26 8.68 -12.69
CA ILE A 172 11.89 9.62 -11.75
C ILE A 172 13.18 10.27 -12.29
#